data_AF-A0A511YU57-F1
#
_entry.id   AF-A0A511YU57-F1
#
_cell.length_a   1.000
_cell.length_b   1.000
_cell.length_c   1.000
_cell.angle_alpha   90.00
_cell.angle_beta   90.00
_cell.angle_gamma   90.00
#
_symmetry.space_group_name_H-M   'P 1'
#
loop_
_entity.id
_entity.type
_entity.pdbx_description
1 polymer ?
#
loop_
_entity_poly.entity_id
_entity_poly.type
_entity_poly.pdbx_seq_one_letter_code
_entity_poly.pdbx_strand_id
1 'polypeptide(L)'
;MKTYRFHYCRRQHRTWRALATCMFPRAAWITGDGPFAVLAWCGVTSVTLHADTDAATRALEIVNASGCGGRCTRDHELVRLDLDAQTPTDRRTVKMHRRAVLAEASW
;
A
#
# COMPACT_ATOMS: atom_id res chain seq x y z
N MET A 1 -10.70 -4.39 -4.46
CA MET A 1 -9.30 -3.97 -4.21
C MET A 1 -9.27 -2.48 -3.91
N LYS A 2 -8.61 -2.05 -2.83
CA LYS A 2 -8.53 -0.63 -2.46
C LYS A 2 -7.53 0.10 -3.37
N THR A 3 -7.72 1.41 -3.55
CA THR A 3 -6.75 2.26 -4.25
C THR A 3 -6.14 3.25 -3.26
N TYR A 4 -4.82 3.24 -3.13
CA TYR A 4 -4.06 4.12 -2.25
C TYR A 4 -3.61 5.34 -3.03
N ARG A 5 -4.05 6.51 -2.55
CA ARG A 5 -3.84 7.81 -3.22
C ARG A 5 -3.23 8.88 -2.32
N PHE A 6 -2.80 8.55 -1.11
CA PHE A 6 -2.40 9.56 -0.15
C PHE A 6 -0.95 9.39 0.28
N HIS A 7 -0.17 10.45 0.06
CA HIS A 7 1.15 10.66 0.66
C HIS A 7 1.36 12.15 0.88
N TYR A 8 2.23 12.51 1.82
CA TYR A 8 2.44 13.91 2.24
C TYR A 8 3.52 14.65 1.44
N CYS A 9 4.04 14.05 0.36
CA CYS A 9 5.06 14.72 -0.44
C CYS A 9 4.43 15.51 -1.58
N ARG A 10 4.99 16.69 -1.84
CA ARG A 10 4.54 17.59 -2.91
C ARG A 10 5.18 17.26 -4.26
N ARG A 11 5.83 16.09 -4.41
CA ARG A 11 6.57 15.73 -5.61
C ARG A 11 5.69 14.83 -6.49
N GLN A 12 5.81 15.00 -7.81
CA GLN A 12 5.31 14.00 -8.74
C GLN A 12 6.30 12.84 -8.82
N HIS A 13 5.79 11.62 -8.68
CA HIS A 13 6.60 10.42 -8.74
C HIS A 13 6.60 9.88 -10.18
N ARG A 14 7.78 9.55 -10.70
CA ARG A 14 7.91 8.96 -12.06
C ARG A 14 7.89 7.44 -12.06
N THR A 15 8.05 6.82 -10.90
CA THR A 15 8.10 5.36 -10.75
C THR A 15 7.25 4.91 -9.57
N TRP A 16 6.66 3.73 -9.70
CA TRP A 16 5.84 3.13 -8.65
C TRP A 16 6.63 2.85 -7.39
N ARG A 17 7.88 2.40 -7.54
CA ARG A 17 8.81 2.22 -6.42
C ARG A 17 9.03 3.53 -5.64
N ALA A 18 9.23 4.66 -6.32
CA ALA A 18 9.41 5.94 -5.64
C ALA A 18 8.15 6.41 -4.91
N LEU A 19 6.98 6.20 -5.52
CA LEU A 19 5.68 6.47 -4.90
C LEU A 19 5.48 5.59 -3.64
N ALA A 20 5.74 4.28 -3.75
CA ALA A 20 5.62 3.34 -2.64
C ALA A 20 6.52 3.71 -1.47
N THR A 21 7.79 4.07 -1.72
CA THR A 21 8.69 4.58 -0.67
C THR A 21 8.13 5.82 0.03
N CYS A 22 7.43 6.68 -0.72
CA CYS A 22 6.81 7.86 -0.15
C CYS A 22 5.54 7.56 0.67
N MET A 23 4.69 6.63 0.19
CA MET A 23 3.47 6.21 0.88
C MET A 23 3.77 5.40 2.14
N PHE A 24 4.83 4.61 2.12
CA PHE A 24 5.20 3.67 3.18
C PHE A 24 6.61 3.94 3.73
N PRO A 25 6.86 5.13 4.33
CA PRO A 25 8.21 5.55 4.74
C PRO A 25 8.83 4.70 5.86
N ARG A 26 8.03 3.82 6.49
CA ARG A 26 8.46 2.90 7.55
C ARG A 26 8.55 1.44 7.08
N ALA A 27 8.26 1.16 5.81
CA ALA A 27 8.45 -0.20 5.29
C ALA A 27 9.94 -0.54 5.31
N ALA A 28 10.29 -1.71 5.86
CA ALA A 28 11.67 -2.16 5.83
C ALA A 28 12.07 -2.62 4.43
N TRP A 29 11.11 -3.17 3.68
CA TRP A 29 11.35 -3.73 2.36
C TRP A 29 10.31 -3.21 1.39
N ILE A 30 10.79 -2.66 0.28
CA ILE A 30 10.00 -2.35 -0.89
C ILE A 30 10.71 -3.01 -2.07
N THR A 31 10.04 -3.88 -2.81
CA THR A 31 10.60 -4.64 -3.94
C THR A 31 9.66 -4.64 -5.14
N GLY A 32 10.18 -4.91 -6.33
CA GLY A 32 9.41 -4.90 -7.58
C GLY A 32 9.13 -3.51 -8.13
N ASP A 33 8.27 -3.48 -9.15
CA ASP A 33 7.73 -2.28 -9.79
C ASP A 33 6.33 -2.55 -10.35
N GLY A 34 5.52 -1.50 -10.48
CA GLY A 34 4.16 -1.57 -10.99
C GLY A 34 3.09 -1.05 -10.01
N PRO A 35 1.86 -0.85 -10.50
CA PRO A 35 0.79 -0.19 -9.73
C PRO A 35 0.15 -1.09 -8.68
N PHE A 36 0.39 -2.40 -8.66
CA PHE A 36 -0.28 -3.31 -7.72
C PHE A 36 0.67 -3.69 -6.59
N ALA A 37 0.28 -3.37 -5.35
CA ALA A 37 1.10 -3.60 -4.17
C ALA A 37 0.49 -4.66 -3.27
N VAL A 38 1.26 -5.70 -2.96
CA VAL A 38 0.99 -6.63 -1.86
C VAL A 38 1.71 -6.07 -0.62
N LEU A 39 0.92 -5.69 0.36
CA LEU A 39 1.36 -5.16 1.65
C LEU A 39 1.31 -6.28 2.69
N ALA A 40 2.36 -6.41 3.49
CA ALA A 40 2.29 -7.17 4.73
C ALA A 40 2.48 -6.22 5.89
N TRP A 41 1.46 -6.07 6.73
CA TRP A 41 1.50 -5.25 7.95
C TRP A 41 2.01 -6.04 9.17
N CYS A 42 2.29 -7.32 8.98
CA CYS A 42 2.81 -8.24 9.99
C CYS A 42 4.18 -7.82 10.52
N GLY A 43 4.28 -7.47 11.81
CA GLY A 43 5.55 -7.26 12.53
C GLY A 43 6.43 -6.13 11.97
N VAL A 44 7.03 -6.35 10.80
CA VAL A 44 7.76 -5.37 10.00
C VAL A 44 7.09 -5.21 8.65
N THR A 45 6.69 -3.99 8.31
CA THR A 45 5.97 -3.73 7.05
C THR A 45 6.85 -4.01 5.82
N SER A 46 6.33 -4.81 4.90
CA SER A 46 6.92 -5.03 3.58
C SER A 46 5.92 -4.73 2.46
N VAL A 47 6.45 -4.31 1.32
CA VAL A 47 5.70 -3.95 0.12
C VAL A 47 6.33 -4.65 -1.08
N THR A 48 5.55 -5.43 -1.83
CA THR A 48 5.98 -6.01 -3.11
C THR A 48 5.09 -5.50 -4.22
N LEU A 49 5.71 -4.91 -5.24
CA LEU A 49 5.04 -4.28 -6.37
C LEU A 49 5.01 -5.22 -7.57
N HIS A 50 3.89 -5.23 -8.27
CA HIS A 50 3.59 -6.06 -9.43
C HIS A 50 3.01 -5.21 -10.56
N ALA A 51 3.35 -5.60 -11.80
CA ALA A 51 2.90 -4.91 -13.01
C ALA A 51 1.40 -5.11 -13.30
N ASP A 52 0.88 -6.30 -12.99
CA ASP A 52 -0.50 -6.71 -13.27
C ASP A 52 -1.23 -7.25 -12.04
N THR A 53 -2.56 -7.20 -12.08
CA THR A 53 -3.43 -7.61 -10.96
C THR A 53 -3.38 -9.11 -10.71
N ASP A 54 -3.21 -9.94 -11.75
CA ASP A 54 -3.23 -11.39 -11.60
C ASP A 54 -1.97 -11.88 -10.87
N ALA A 55 -0.80 -11.34 -11.21
CA ALA A 55 0.45 -11.60 -10.51
C ALA A 55 0.38 -11.16 -9.05
N ALA A 56 -0.20 -9.99 -8.77
CA ALA A 56 -0.37 -9.48 -7.41
C ALA A 56 -1.34 -10.35 -6.59
N THR A 57 -2.42 -10.81 -7.21
CA THR A 57 -3.41 -11.70 -6.59
C THR A 57 -2.79 -13.04 -6.22
N ARG A 58 -2.06 -13.68 -7.15
CA ARG A 58 -1.32 -14.91 -6.87
C ARG A 58 -0.29 -14.72 -5.76
N ALA A 59 0.44 -13.60 -5.77
CA ALA A 59 1.41 -13.31 -4.72
C ALA A 59 0.74 -13.15 -3.34
N LEU A 60 -0.41 -12.47 -3.27
CA LEU A 60 -1.19 -12.36 -2.04
C LEU A 60 -1.68 -13.74 -1.57
N GLU A 61 -2.21 -14.58 -2.46
CA GLU A 61 -2.66 -15.94 -2.12
C GLU A 61 -1.52 -16.80 -1.55
N ILE A 62 -0.36 -16.77 -2.20
CA ILE A 62 0.84 -17.49 -1.74
C ILE A 62 1.20 -17.02 -0.33
N VAL A 63 1.35 -15.71 -0.12
CA VAL A 63 1.72 -15.16 1.20
C VAL A 63 0.63 -15.40 2.25
N ASN A 64 -0.64 -15.41 1.86
CA ASN A 64 -1.77 -15.78 2.72
C ASN A 64 -1.81 -17.26 3.06
N ALA A 65 -1.22 -18.14 2.26
CA ALA A 65 -1.09 -19.57 2.56
C ALA A 65 0.20 -19.87 3.35
N SER A 66 1.36 -19.40 2.88
CA SER A 66 2.67 -19.71 3.45
C SER A 66 3.08 -18.83 4.64
N GLY A 67 2.55 -17.61 4.72
CA GLY A 67 2.98 -16.58 5.66
C GLY A 67 4.15 -15.74 5.11
N CYS A 68 4.36 -14.58 5.73
CA CYS A 68 5.40 -13.61 5.33
C CYS A 68 6.63 -13.58 6.26
N GLY A 69 6.76 -14.54 7.19
CA GLY A 69 7.85 -14.65 8.15
C GLY A 69 7.41 -15.02 9.58
N GLY A 70 8.37 -15.05 10.52
CA GLY A 70 8.16 -15.60 11.87
C GLY A 70 7.18 -14.84 12.79
N ARG A 71 6.80 -13.61 12.44
CA ARG A 71 5.78 -12.81 13.16
C ARG A 71 4.54 -12.57 12.30
N CYS A 72 4.26 -13.45 11.35
CA CYS A 72 3.11 -13.31 10.46
C CYS A 72 1.80 -13.43 11.24
N THR A 73 0.99 -12.38 11.18
CA THR A 73 -0.39 -12.33 11.73
C THR A 73 -1.44 -12.46 10.65
N ARG A 74 -1.04 -12.79 9.41
CA ARG A 74 -1.89 -12.84 8.21
C ARG A 74 -2.57 -11.50 7.87
N ASP A 75 -2.03 -10.39 8.37
CA ASP A 75 -2.46 -9.05 7.99
C ASP A 75 -1.75 -8.65 6.69
N HIS A 76 -2.29 -9.16 5.59
CA HIS A 76 -1.80 -8.89 4.24
C HIS A 76 -2.91 -8.28 3.39
N GLU A 77 -2.55 -7.34 2.53
CA GLU A 77 -3.50 -6.58 1.73
C GLU A 77 -2.99 -6.39 0.30
N LEU A 78 -3.88 -6.54 -0.68
CA LEU A 78 -3.63 -6.14 -2.06
C LEU A 78 -4.30 -4.79 -2.34
N VAL A 79 -3.50 -3.83 -2.80
CA VAL A 79 -3.95 -2.47 -3.13
C VAL A 79 -3.41 -2.04 -4.50
N ARG A 80 -4.13 -1.12 -5.16
CA ARG A 80 -3.60 -0.38 -6.31
C ARG A 80 -3.01 0.94 -5.84
N LEU A 81 -1.82 1.28 -6.29
CA LEU A 81 -1.22 2.60 -6.12
C LEU A 81 -1.68 3.50 -7.27
N ASP A 82 -1.79 4.78 -6.99
CA ASP A 82 -2.17 5.79 -7.97
C ASP A 82 -1.00 6.75 -8.15
N LEU A 83 -0.35 6.73 -9.33
CA LEU A 83 0.85 7.54 -9.58
C LEU A 83 0.53 9.03 -9.69
N ASP A 84 -0.72 9.34 -10.03
CA ASP A 84 -1.24 10.70 -10.16
C ASP A 84 -1.84 11.21 -8.85
N ALA A 85 -1.79 10.40 -7.80
CA ALA A 85 -2.11 10.83 -6.45
C ALA A 85 -1.26 12.04 -6.05
N GLN A 86 -1.88 13.20 -5.93
CA GLN A 86 -1.26 14.37 -5.34
C GLN A 86 -1.77 14.54 -3.90
N THR A 87 -0.92 15.09 -3.03
CA THR A 87 -1.35 15.47 -1.67
C THR A 87 -2.50 16.48 -1.77
N PRO A 88 -3.61 16.30 -1.03
CA PRO A 88 -4.58 17.37 -0.82
C PRO A 88 -3.84 18.59 -0.23
N THR A 89 -3.91 19.73 -0.91
CA THR A 89 -3.14 20.94 -0.58
C THR A 89 -3.61 21.63 0.71
N ASP A 90 -4.75 21.22 1.29
CA ASP A 90 -5.32 21.80 2.51
C ASP A 90 -5.03 20.97 3.78
N ARG A 91 -4.34 21.61 4.74
CA ARG A 91 -4.01 21.08 6.08
C ARG A 91 -5.25 20.88 6.97
N ARG A 92 -6.39 21.53 6.70
CA ARG A 92 -7.62 21.42 7.54
C ARG A 92 -8.38 20.11 7.33
N THR A 93 -8.22 19.45 6.19
CA THR A 93 -8.77 18.12 5.89
C THR A 93 -8.04 16.96 6.59
N VAL A 94 -6.82 17.19 7.10
CA VAL A 94 -5.91 16.14 7.56
C VAL A 94 -6.33 15.50 8.89
N LYS A 95 -7.05 16.21 9.77
CA LYS A 95 -7.46 15.68 11.08
C LYS A 95 -8.67 14.74 11.03
N MET A 96 -9.48 14.74 9.97
CA MET A 96 -10.74 13.96 9.92
C MET A 96 -10.57 12.52 9.41
N HIS A 97 -9.53 12.19 8.63
CA HIS A 97 -9.53 10.91 7.87
C HIS A 97 -8.81 9.72 8.52
N ARG A 98 -8.23 9.86 9.73
CA ARG A 98 -7.84 8.66 10.53
C ARG A 98 -9.07 7.81 10.90
N ARG A 99 -10.29 8.36 10.78
CA ARG A 99 -11.58 7.70 10.99
C ARG A 99 -12.32 7.26 9.72
N ALA A 100 -11.98 7.78 8.53
CA ALA A 100 -12.78 7.53 7.33
C ALA A 100 -12.51 6.15 6.69
N VAL A 101 -11.28 5.63 6.78
CA VAL A 101 -10.94 4.28 6.28
C VAL A 101 -11.63 3.17 7.09
N LEU A 102 -12.15 3.48 8.28
CA LEU A 102 -12.91 2.54 9.13
C LEU A 102 -14.43 2.59 8.90
N ALA A 103 -14.95 3.53 8.11
CA ALA A 103 -16.40 3.73 7.95
C ALA A 103 -16.99 3.09 6.66
N GLU A 104 -16.16 2.71 5.69
CA GLU A 104 -16.63 2.07 4.45
C GLU A 104 -16.54 0.53 4.48
N ALA A 105 -16.22 -0.05 5.64
CA ALA A 105 -16.11 -1.50 5.87
C ALA A 105 -17.29 -2.05 6.70
N SER A 106 -18.51 -1.58 6.44
CA SER A 106 -19.73 -2.15 7.01
C SER A 106 -20.83 -2.20 5.96
N TRP A 107 -20.84 -3.30 5.21
CA TRP A 107 -22.03 -4.01 4.75
C TRP A 107 -21.69 -5.50 4.75
#